data_AF-A0A8H7XG30-F1
#
_entry.id   AF-A0A8H7XG30-F1
#
_cell.length_a   1.000
_cell.length_b   1.000
_cell.length_c   1.000
_cell.angle_alpha   90.00
_cell.angle_beta   90.00
_cell.angle_gamma   90.00
#
_symmetry.space_group_name_H-M   'P 1'
#
loop_
_entity.id
_entity.type
_entity.pdbx_description
1 polymer ?
#
loop_
_entity_poly.entity_id
_entity_poly.type
_entity_poly.pdbx_seq_one_letter_code
_entity_poly.pdbx_strand_id
1 'polypeptide(L)'
;MKLQYLASGAIIALLPAITAACDCTHIGGDSGRWVDRLSPSQAVKEMNPNPDGSLKCYTASVQGTICINGDAGQYSCMYEYAESQQSYHGDWFLWSFITCGGMTLRIT
;
A
#
# COMPACT_ATOMS: atom_id res chain seq x y z
N MET A 1 -46.64 18.52 -43.12
CA MET A 1 -46.01 19.37 -42.10
C MET A 1 -45.31 18.43 -41.11
N LYS A 2 -43.98 18.25 -41.24
CA LYS A 2 -43.20 17.27 -40.46
C LYS A 2 -42.05 17.99 -39.76
N LEU A 3 -42.05 17.87 -38.42
CA LEU A 3 -40.91 17.70 -37.50
C LEU A 3 -39.90 18.88 -37.46
N GLN A 4 -39.24 19.26 -36.36
CA GLN A 4 -38.37 18.44 -35.51
C GLN A 4 -38.10 19.15 -34.17
N TYR A 5 -38.18 18.40 -33.06
CA TYR A 5 -37.79 18.83 -31.72
C TYR A 5 -36.26 18.78 -31.59
N LEU A 6 -35.63 19.89 -31.20
CA LEU A 6 -34.21 19.92 -30.84
C LEU A 6 -34.06 19.42 -29.40
N ALA A 7 -33.65 18.16 -29.24
CA ALA A 7 -33.24 17.61 -27.95
C ALA A 7 -31.76 17.96 -27.71
N SER A 8 -31.50 18.93 -26.84
CA SER A 8 -30.16 19.27 -26.36
C SER A 8 -29.65 18.18 -25.42
N GLY A 9 -28.86 17.24 -25.96
CA GLY A 9 -28.14 16.26 -25.15
C GLY A 9 -26.89 16.87 -24.52
N ALA A 10 -26.87 17.01 -23.20
CA ALA A 10 -25.65 17.32 -22.46
C ALA A 10 -24.78 16.06 -22.38
N ILE A 11 -23.64 16.06 -23.06
CA ILE A 11 -22.63 15.00 -22.98
C ILE A 11 -21.77 15.29 -21.75
N ILE A 12 -21.97 14.54 -20.66
CA ILE A 12 -21.06 14.53 -19.52
C ILE A 12 -19.87 13.64 -19.90
N ALA A 13 -18.73 14.26 -20.18
CA ALA A 13 -17.48 13.54 -20.36
C ALA A 13 -17.01 12.99 -19.00
N LEU A 14 -17.23 11.69 -18.77
CA LEU A 14 -16.58 10.95 -17.70
C LEU A 14 -15.08 10.83 -18.04
N LEU A 15 -14.26 11.72 -17.50
CA LEU A 15 -12.82 11.55 -17.52
C LEU A 15 -12.46 10.37 -16.60
N PRO A 16 -11.72 9.36 -17.06
CA PRO A 16 -11.19 8.36 -16.16
C PRO A 16 -10.19 9.04 -15.22
N ALA A 17 -10.44 8.94 -13.92
CA ALA A 17 -9.42 9.27 -12.92
C ALA A 17 -8.23 8.34 -13.17
N ILE A 18 -7.11 8.91 -13.60
CA ILE A 18 -5.85 8.17 -13.75
C ILE A 18 -5.36 7.95 -12.32
N THR A 19 -5.84 6.89 -11.67
CA THR A 19 -5.19 6.37 -10.47
C THR A 19 -3.83 5.87 -10.93
N ALA A 20 -2.74 6.50 -10.49
CA ALA A 20 -1.43 5.87 -10.60
C ALA A 20 -1.56 4.52 -9.90
N ALA A 21 -1.59 3.43 -10.68
CA ALA A 21 -1.63 2.10 -10.12
C ALA A 21 -0.37 1.94 -9.27
N CYS A 22 -0.54 1.59 -8.00
CA CYS A 22 0.57 1.31 -7.11
C CYS A 22 1.42 0.19 -7.72
N ASP A 23 2.63 0.52 -8.19
CA ASP A 23 3.57 -0.43 -8.77
C ASP A 23 4.31 -1.16 -7.63
N CYS A 24 3.56 -2.03 -6.97
CA CYS A 24 4.02 -2.78 -5.83
C CYS A 24 4.22 -4.26 -6.18
N THR A 25 5.33 -4.82 -5.72
CA THR A 25 5.61 -6.26 -5.80
C THR A 25 6.30 -6.72 -4.53
N HIS A 26 6.12 -7.99 -4.16
CA HIS A 26 7.02 -8.64 -3.21
C HIS A 26 8.20 -9.25 -3.96
N ILE A 27 9.35 -9.37 -3.28
CA ILE A 27 10.55 -10.02 -3.84
C ILE A 27 10.89 -11.24 -2.98
N GLY A 28 11.03 -12.39 -3.65
CA GLY A 28 11.30 -13.67 -2.99
C GLY A 28 10.04 -14.42 -2.56
N GLY A 29 10.23 -15.55 -1.88
CA GLY A 29 9.13 -16.44 -1.45
C GLY A 29 8.96 -16.54 0.06
N ASP A 30 9.70 -15.74 0.84
CA ASP A 30 9.69 -15.82 2.30
C ASP A 30 8.72 -14.79 2.89
N SER A 31 8.06 -15.19 3.98
CA SER A 31 7.20 -14.33 4.79
C SER A 31 7.78 -14.14 6.19
N GLY A 32 7.80 -12.91 6.68
CA GLY A 32 8.12 -12.59 8.06
C GLY A 32 6.92 -12.82 8.97
N ARG A 33 7.16 -13.46 10.12
CA ARG A 33 6.17 -13.63 11.19
C ARG A 33 6.08 -12.35 12.02
N TRP A 34 4.87 -11.93 12.30
CA TRP A 34 4.54 -10.72 13.04
C TRP A 34 3.56 -11.03 14.17
N VAL A 35 3.93 -10.66 15.39
CA VAL A 35 3.13 -10.88 16.59
C VAL A 35 3.03 -9.54 17.32
N ASP A 36 1.92 -8.85 17.08
CA ASP A 36 1.55 -7.59 17.71
C ASP A 36 0.02 -7.49 17.81
N ARG A 37 -0.46 -6.48 18.55
CA ARG A 37 -1.84 -6.01 18.50
C ARG A 37 -2.22 -5.46 17.11
N LEU A 38 -1.28 -4.78 16.44
CA LEU A 38 -1.49 -4.25 15.09
C LEU A 38 -1.16 -5.31 14.03
N SER A 39 -1.90 -5.31 12.92
CA SER A 39 -1.43 -6.05 11.74
C SER A 39 -0.14 -5.41 11.17
N PRO A 40 0.65 -6.13 10.37
CA PRO A 40 1.80 -5.58 9.67
C PRO A 40 1.46 -4.30 8.89
N SER A 41 0.38 -4.30 8.12
CA SER A 41 -0.05 -3.14 7.35
C SER A 41 -0.46 -1.95 8.22
N GLN A 42 -1.11 -2.21 9.37
CA GLN A 42 -1.46 -1.17 10.33
C GLN A 42 -0.21 -0.56 10.98
N ALA A 43 0.78 -1.38 11.34
CA ALA A 43 2.06 -0.89 11.85
C ALA A 43 2.76 0.01 10.81
N VAL A 44 2.73 -0.39 9.53
CA VAL A 44 3.23 0.47 8.43
C VAL A 44 2.46 1.79 8.37
N LYS A 45 1.13 1.74 8.44
CA LYS A 45 0.26 2.91 8.40
C LYS A 45 0.43 3.85 9.60
N GLU A 46 0.81 3.33 10.76
CA GLU A 46 1.11 4.15 11.95
C GLU A 46 2.52 4.74 11.93
N MET A 47 3.48 4.06 11.28
CA MET A 47 4.86 4.54 11.24
C MET A 47 4.95 5.94 10.66
N ASN A 48 4.25 6.23 9.54
CA ASN A 48 4.40 7.44 8.73
C ASN A 48 5.88 7.70 8.35
N PRO A 49 6.30 7.45 7.11
CA PRO A 49 7.71 7.50 6.72
C PRO A 49 8.31 8.89 6.92
N ASN A 50 9.62 8.95 7.05
CA ASN A 50 10.32 10.23 7.10
C ASN A 50 10.17 10.94 5.75
N PRO A 51 9.87 12.25 5.71
CA PRO A 51 9.70 12.98 4.45
C PRO A 51 10.93 12.98 3.53
N ASP A 52 12.13 12.76 4.10
CA ASP A 52 13.39 12.64 3.37
C ASP A 52 13.66 11.23 2.82
N GLY A 53 12.75 10.28 3.08
CA GLY A 53 12.87 8.89 2.69
C GLY A 53 13.88 8.06 3.49
N SER A 54 14.41 8.60 4.59
CA SER A 54 15.31 7.86 5.48
C SER A 54 14.60 6.68 6.15
N LEU A 55 15.41 5.68 6.53
CA LEU A 55 14.94 4.44 7.16
C LEU A 55 14.14 4.73 8.44
N LYS A 56 12.99 4.10 8.56
CA LYS A 56 12.18 4.08 9.77
C LYS A 56 11.73 2.66 10.07
N CYS A 57 11.84 2.23 11.33
CA CYS A 57 11.46 0.90 11.75
C CYS A 57 10.44 0.92 12.89
N TYR A 58 9.59 -0.10 12.92
CA TYR A 58 8.67 -0.43 14.00
C TYR A 58 8.96 -1.85 14.45
N THR A 59 9.19 -2.03 15.75
CA THR A 59 9.35 -3.34 16.37
C THR A 59 8.06 -3.71 17.08
N ALA A 60 7.53 -4.88 16.74
CA ALA A 60 6.37 -5.44 17.39
C ALA A 60 6.64 -5.71 18.88
N SER A 61 5.59 -5.65 19.68
CA SER A 61 5.57 -5.93 21.12
C SER A 61 5.99 -7.35 21.48
N VAL A 62 5.79 -8.33 20.60
CA VAL A 62 6.17 -9.74 20.86
C VAL A 62 7.20 -10.24 19.85
N GLN A 63 6.91 -10.15 18.55
CA GLN A 63 7.84 -10.64 17.52
C GLN A 63 7.66 -9.89 16.20
N GLY A 64 8.79 -9.54 15.59
CA GLY A 64 8.83 -8.95 14.26
C GLY A 64 9.36 -7.53 14.28
N THR A 65 10.10 -7.15 13.26
CA THR A 65 10.46 -5.74 13.00
C THR A 65 10.17 -5.43 11.54
N ILE A 66 9.42 -4.37 11.29
CA ILE A 66 9.18 -3.83 9.95
C ILE A 66 10.01 -2.57 9.81
N CYS A 67 10.73 -2.44 8.71
CA CYS A 67 11.42 -1.22 8.32
C CYS A 67 10.95 -0.76 6.95
N ILE A 68 10.78 0.55 6.79
CA ILE A 68 10.47 1.22 5.52
C ILE A 68 11.52 2.28 5.20
N ASN A 69 11.80 2.48 3.92
CA ASN A 69 12.72 3.51 3.42
C ASN A 69 12.39 3.85 1.96
N GLY A 70 12.82 5.03 1.50
CA GLY A 70 12.64 5.49 0.13
C GLY A 70 11.50 6.50 -0.04
N ASP A 71 10.92 6.54 -1.23
CA ASP A 71 9.98 7.60 -1.65
C ASP A 71 8.70 7.64 -0.78
N ALA A 72 8.59 8.64 0.09
CA ALA A 72 7.40 8.86 0.93
C ALA A 72 6.12 9.11 0.12
N GLY A 73 6.22 9.51 -1.16
CA GLY A 73 5.08 9.61 -2.08
C GLY A 73 4.42 8.27 -2.38
N GLN A 74 5.11 7.14 -2.17
CA GLN A 74 4.59 5.78 -2.36
C GLN A 74 4.02 5.17 -1.07
N TYR A 75 3.95 5.96 0.01
CA TYR A 75 3.56 5.44 1.32
C TYR A 75 2.17 4.83 1.35
N SER A 76 1.19 5.47 0.71
CA SER A 76 -0.18 4.94 0.65
C SER A 76 -0.23 3.61 -0.07
N CYS A 77 0.47 3.53 -1.21
CA CYS A 77 0.64 2.29 -1.94
C CYS A 77 1.28 1.19 -1.09
N MET A 78 2.29 1.52 -0.29
CA MET A 78 2.98 0.53 0.55
C MET A 78 2.05 -0.10 1.59
N TYR A 79 1.30 0.70 2.36
CA TYR A 79 0.42 0.11 3.39
C TYR A 79 -0.80 -0.60 2.79
N GLU A 80 -1.35 -0.08 1.68
CA GLU A 80 -2.49 -0.72 0.97
C GLU A 80 -2.08 -2.05 0.34
N TYR A 81 -0.91 -2.10 -0.28
CA TYR A 81 -0.39 -3.35 -0.82
C TYR A 81 -0.05 -4.33 0.31
N ALA A 82 0.61 -3.89 1.39
CA ALA A 82 0.87 -4.73 2.55
C ALA A 82 -0.42 -5.28 3.18
N GLU A 83 -1.50 -4.50 3.20
CA GLU A 83 -2.81 -4.96 3.67
C GLU A 83 -3.39 -6.07 2.79
N SER A 84 -3.22 -5.98 1.46
CA SER A 84 -3.66 -7.02 0.53
C SER A 84 -2.83 -8.31 0.57
N GLN A 85 -1.59 -8.21 1.06
CA GLN A 85 -0.62 -9.31 1.05
C GLN A 85 -0.41 -9.97 2.41
N GLN A 86 -0.85 -9.36 3.50
CA GLN A 86 -0.76 -9.97 4.81
C GLN A 86 -1.77 -11.12 4.97
N SER A 87 -1.44 -12.09 5.82
CA SER A 87 -2.33 -13.18 6.17
C SER A 87 -2.31 -13.44 7.67
N TYR A 88 -3.37 -14.06 8.19
CA TYR A 88 -3.51 -14.39 9.61
C TYR A 88 -3.85 -15.87 9.82
N HIS A 89 -2.98 -16.58 10.52
CA HIS A 89 -3.12 -18.01 10.85
C HIS A 89 -2.65 -18.28 12.28
N GLY A 90 -3.17 -17.51 13.24
CA GLY A 90 -2.72 -17.50 14.65
C GLY A 90 -1.76 -16.34 14.93
N ASP A 91 -0.80 -16.14 14.02
CA ASP A 91 0.03 -14.93 13.94
C ASP A 91 -0.20 -14.23 12.60
N TRP A 92 0.27 -12.99 12.50
CA TRP A 92 0.31 -12.28 11.24
C TRP A 92 1.55 -12.67 10.43
N PHE A 93 1.41 -12.69 9.12
CA PHE A 93 2.49 -12.90 8.18
C PHE A 93 2.40 -11.88 7.06
N LEU A 94 3.54 -11.38 6.61
CA LEU A 94 3.67 -10.51 5.45
C LEU A 94 4.93 -10.92 4.68
N TRP A 95 4.95 -10.70 3.37
CA TRP A 95 6.16 -10.91 2.57
C TRP A 95 7.36 -10.18 3.17
N SER A 96 8.49 -10.89 3.26
CA SER A 96 9.72 -10.40 3.89
C SER A 96 10.28 -9.15 3.24
N PHE A 97 10.01 -8.94 1.95
CA PHE A 97 10.46 -7.78 1.20
C PHE A 97 9.41 -7.34 0.19
N ILE A 98 9.00 -6.07 0.25
CA ILE A 98 8.06 -5.44 -0.67
C ILE A 98 8.70 -4.17 -1.23
N THR A 99 8.48 -3.90 -2.51
CA THR A 99 8.85 -2.65 -3.17
C THR A 99 7.62 -2.02 -3.80
N CYS A 100 7.44 -0.71 -3.64
CA CYS A 100 6.41 0.08 -4.28
C CYS A 100 7.06 1.29 -4.94
N GLY A 101 7.32 1.22 -6.25
CA GLY A 101 8.13 2.22 -6.94
C GLY A 101 9.46 2.51 -6.22
N GLY A 102 9.61 3.71 -5.68
CA GLY A 102 10.80 4.15 -4.95
C GLY A 102 10.84 3.81 -3.45
N MET A 103 9.82 3.16 -2.89
CA MET A 103 9.77 2.78 -1.47
C MET A 103 9.98 1.28 -1.29
N THR A 104 10.67 0.90 -0.22
CA THR A 104 10.85 -0.50 0.17
C THR A 104 10.38 -0.75 1.59
N LEU A 105 9.87 -1.95 1.83
CA LEU A 105 9.49 -2.48 3.13
C LEU A 105 10.21 -3.81 3.35
N ARG A 106 10.76 -3.99 4.55
CA ARG A 106 11.35 -5.24 4.99
C ARG A 106 10.78 -5.65 6.33
N ILE A 107 10.41 -6.92 6.47
CA ILE A 107 10.04 -7.54 7.75
C ILE A 107 11.04 -8.64 8.11
N THR A 108 11.39 -8.74 9.40
CA THR A 108 12.23 -9.80 9.98
C THR A 108 11.63 -10.35 11.26
#